data_AF-A0A535U3M9-F1
#
_entry.id   AF-A0A535U3M9-F1
#
_cell.length_a   1.000
_cell.length_b   1.000
_cell.length_c   1.000
_cell.angle_alpha   90.00
_cell.angle_beta   90.00
_cell.angle_gamma   90.00
#
_symmetry.space_group_name_H-M   'P 1'
#
loop_
_entity.id
_entity.type
_entity.pdbx_description
1 polymer ?
#
loop_
_entity_poly.entity_id
_entity_poly.type
_entity_poly.pdbx_seq_one_letter_code
_entity_poly.pdbx_strand_id
1 'polypeptide(L)'
;MSDENWLKEREQVSPFDITVPDLPVLQRWPPVQQNFRRRETLPTWVSILLIFLAIALIGGGLGLILFATTAQYRGALHTQATAIALSTVQARNTAQAQDQATANAFATANTNIYASATAQSGATATATATVDSATATTAALGSVLTQATSGTTALDDPLSGNTGNNKWDETNGSVSGECVFTGTAYHVRAARQGFFQPCLAEASNFSNFAFQVSMTIDSGNQGGIVFRANSANNAFYLFYIDIVGRYSLDLYKNGSQATTLSSGYNAAIATGIKHSNQLAVVAYNSIFYLYANQQFITSLADSSLSAGKIGVAALDFKNPTEVEFTNAQVWNISSSSTLTPTATQPSAPTATQTPAATSTAPSTSNNTP
;
A
#
# COMPACT_ATOMS: atom_id res chain seq x y z
N MET A 1 -67.32 -21.21 19.74
CA MET A 1 -65.98 -21.13 19.12
C MET A 1 -64.97 -21.08 20.25
N SER A 2 -64.89 -22.11 21.11
CA SER A 2 -64.87 -23.57 20.85
C SER A 2 -63.54 -24.03 20.28
N ASP A 3 -62.94 -25.15 20.65
CA ASP A 3 -63.10 -26.23 21.66
C ASP A 3 -61.92 -27.20 21.28
N GLU A 4 -61.37 -28.11 22.08
CA GLU A 4 -61.71 -28.66 23.39
C GLU A 4 -60.45 -29.26 24.07
N ASN A 5 -60.62 -29.72 25.33
CA ASN A 5 -59.96 -30.82 26.08
C ASN A 5 -58.68 -31.53 25.55
N TRP A 6 -57.77 -32.04 26.40
CA TRP A 6 -58.05 -33.05 27.45
C TRP A 6 -57.15 -32.98 28.72
N LEU A 7 -57.84 -33.07 29.88
CA LEU A 7 -57.46 -33.66 31.20
C LEU A 7 -56.09 -33.28 31.86
N LYS A 8 -56.10 -32.62 33.04
CA LYS A 8 -56.06 -33.17 34.43
C LYS A 8 -54.70 -33.78 34.83
N GLU A 9 -54.20 -33.61 36.06
CA GLU A 9 -54.85 -33.39 37.37
C GLU A 9 -54.52 -32.01 38.02
N ARG A 10 -55.24 -31.63 39.09
CA ARG A 10 -54.87 -30.52 40.00
C ARG A 10 -55.34 -30.78 41.43
N GLU A 11 -54.43 -30.61 42.39
CA GLU A 11 -54.74 -30.46 43.83
C GLU A 11 -53.74 -29.43 44.38
N GLN A 12 -54.13 -28.21 44.77
CA GLN A 12 -54.99 -27.76 45.90
C GLN A 12 -54.21 -27.62 47.22
N VAL A 13 -54.71 -26.77 48.12
CA VAL A 13 -53.90 -26.04 49.11
C VAL A 13 -54.56 -26.03 50.48
N SER A 14 -53.83 -26.50 51.52
CA SER A 14 -54.24 -26.40 52.95
C SER A 14 -55.52 -27.21 53.29
N PRO A 15 -56.04 -27.24 54.55
CA PRO A 15 -55.66 -26.48 55.76
C PRO A 15 -55.40 -27.37 57.01
N PHE A 16 -55.62 -26.77 58.18
CA PHE A 16 -55.45 -27.26 59.55
C PHE A 16 -56.52 -28.30 60.01
N ASP A 17 -56.35 -28.77 61.26
CA ASP A 17 -57.39 -29.22 62.21
C ASP A 17 -58.04 -30.61 62.01
N ILE A 18 -58.57 -31.33 63.03
CA ILE A 18 -58.39 -31.34 64.51
C ILE A 18 -58.94 -32.69 65.05
N THR A 19 -58.52 -33.14 66.25
CA THR A 19 -59.35 -33.97 67.19
C THR A 19 -58.63 -34.05 68.55
N VAL A 20 -58.93 -33.18 69.52
CA VAL A 20 -60.01 -33.24 70.54
C VAL A 20 -59.89 -34.46 71.49
N PRO A 21 -59.74 -34.25 72.81
CA PRO A 21 -59.67 -35.30 73.83
C PRO A 21 -61.04 -35.59 74.49
N ASP A 22 -61.15 -36.65 75.30
CA ASP A 22 -62.13 -36.70 76.39
C ASP A 22 -61.75 -37.64 77.56
N LEU A 23 -62.57 -37.65 78.63
CA LEU A 23 -62.29 -38.13 80.00
C LEU A 23 -62.86 -39.56 80.33
N PRO A 24 -62.63 -40.15 81.54
CA PRO A 24 -62.58 -41.63 81.73
C PRO A 24 -63.86 -42.30 82.33
N VAL A 25 -63.72 -43.07 83.44
CA VAL A 25 -64.67 -44.04 84.09
C VAL A 25 -64.98 -45.32 83.26
N LEU A 26 -65.20 -46.54 83.80
CA LEU A 26 -65.53 -47.07 85.16
C LEU A 26 -64.77 -48.40 85.51
N GLN A 27 -64.95 -48.95 86.73
CA GLN A 27 -64.25 -50.15 87.27
C GLN A 27 -65.02 -51.49 87.16
N ARG A 28 -64.27 -52.62 87.09
CA ARG A 28 -64.44 -53.95 87.78
C ARG A 28 -63.04 -54.61 87.83
N TRP A 29 -62.42 -55.15 88.91
CA TRP A 29 -62.78 -56.07 90.02
C TRP A 29 -62.80 -57.58 89.62
N PRO A 30 -62.24 -58.51 90.47
CA PRO A 30 -60.93 -59.20 90.29
C PRO A 30 -61.07 -60.74 90.52
N PRO A 31 -60.12 -61.61 91.03
CA PRO A 31 -58.74 -61.48 91.55
C PRO A 31 -57.75 -62.64 91.13
N VAL A 32 -56.88 -63.13 92.06
CA VAL A 32 -55.93 -64.28 91.99
C VAL A 32 -54.57 -63.99 91.27
N GLN A 33 -53.36 -64.18 91.86
CA GLN A 33 -52.96 -64.48 93.25
C GLN A 33 -51.56 -63.92 93.64
N GLN A 34 -51.33 -63.82 94.97
CA GLN A 34 -50.08 -63.76 95.75
C GLN A 34 -48.74 -64.04 95.00
N ASN A 35 -47.69 -63.20 95.07
CA ASN A 35 -46.82 -63.00 96.26
C ASN A 35 -45.78 -61.88 96.03
N PHE A 36 -45.78 -60.81 96.85
CA PHE A 36 -44.73 -59.78 96.81
C PHE A 36 -43.65 -60.02 97.88
N ARG A 37 -42.43 -60.36 97.46
CA ARG A 37 -41.24 -60.15 98.31
C ARG A 37 -40.98 -58.65 98.46
N ARG A 38 -40.67 -58.21 99.69
CA ARG A 38 -40.17 -56.84 99.96
C ARG A 38 -38.93 -56.60 99.10
N ARG A 39 -39.04 -55.72 98.09
CA ARG A 39 -37.89 -55.29 97.29
C ARG A 39 -37.12 -54.23 98.07
N GLU A 40 -35.81 -54.41 98.17
CA GLU A 40 -34.98 -53.60 99.06
C GLU A 40 -34.81 -52.18 98.53
N THR A 41 -34.90 -51.19 99.44
CA THR A 41 -34.52 -49.81 99.15
C THR A 41 -33.00 -49.75 99.00
N LEU A 42 -32.50 -49.36 97.83
CA LEU A 42 -31.08 -49.08 97.65
C LEU A 42 -30.62 -48.07 98.71
N PRO A 43 -29.55 -48.35 99.47
CA PRO A 43 -29.14 -47.49 100.57
C PRO A 43 -28.68 -46.13 100.05
N THR A 44 -28.96 -45.07 100.80
CA THR A 44 -28.85 -43.67 100.37
C THR A 44 -27.49 -43.27 99.79
N TRP A 45 -26.40 -43.90 100.21
CA TRP A 45 -25.07 -43.68 99.65
C TRP A 45 -24.95 -44.06 98.16
N VAL A 46 -25.68 -45.08 97.70
CA VAL A 46 -25.70 -45.50 96.29
C VAL A 46 -26.42 -44.44 95.44
N SER A 47 -27.51 -43.86 95.94
CA SER A 47 -28.21 -42.75 95.27
C SER A 47 -27.33 -41.51 95.16
N ILE A 48 -26.59 -41.16 96.22
CA ILE A 48 -25.63 -40.06 96.22
C ILE A 48 -24.50 -40.32 95.21
N LEU A 49 -23.94 -41.54 95.19
CA LEU A 49 -22.85 -41.91 94.27
C LEU A 49 -23.31 -41.88 92.80
N LEU A 50 -24.55 -42.30 92.51
CA LEU A 50 -25.14 -42.18 91.17
C LEU A 50 -25.36 -40.72 90.75
N ILE A 51 -25.73 -39.82 91.68
CA ILE A 51 -25.84 -38.39 91.40
C ILE A 51 -24.46 -37.78 91.08
N PHE A 52 -23.42 -38.11 91.85
CA PHE A 52 -22.05 -37.68 91.54
C PHE A 52 -21.55 -38.23 90.20
N LEU A 53 -21.84 -39.49 89.88
CA LEU A 53 -21.51 -40.10 88.59
C LEU A 53 -22.22 -39.38 87.43
N ALA A 54 -23.50 -39.05 87.59
CA ALA A 54 -24.27 -38.30 86.60
C ALA A 54 -23.71 -36.89 86.40
N ILE A 55 -23.37 -36.16 87.47
CA ILE A 55 -22.75 -34.83 87.38
C ILE A 55 -21.38 -34.90 86.69
N ALA A 56 -20.57 -35.92 86.99
CA ALA A 56 -19.28 -36.12 86.34
C ALA A 56 -19.42 -36.45 84.83
N LEU A 57 -20.41 -37.27 84.45
CA LEU A 57 -20.72 -37.57 83.05
C LEU A 57 -21.27 -36.35 82.29
N ILE A 58 -22.15 -35.56 82.92
CA ILE A 58 -22.71 -34.33 82.33
C ILE A 58 -21.61 -33.27 82.15
N GLY A 59 -20.81 -33.01 83.19
CA GLY A 59 -19.70 -32.05 83.14
C GLY A 59 -18.59 -32.47 82.18
N GLY A 60 -18.21 -33.74 82.19
CA GLY A 60 -17.26 -34.32 81.23
C GLY A 60 -17.77 -34.27 79.80
N GLY A 61 -19.05 -34.61 79.57
CA GLY A 61 -19.70 -34.51 78.26
C GLY A 61 -19.74 -33.06 77.73
N LEU A 62 -20.16 -32.10 78.56
CA LEU A 62 -20.12 -30.67 78.22
C LEU A 62 -18.70 -30.18 77.92
N GLY A 63 -17.71 -30.56 78.73
CA GLY A 63 -16.31 -30.23 78.48
C GLY A 63 -15.78 -30.79 77.16
N LEU A 64 -16.13 -32.04 76.84
CA LEU A 64 -15.71 -32.71 75.60
C LEU A 64 -16.42 -32.10 74.37
N ILE A 65 -17.71 -31.76 74.48
CA ILE A 65 -18.47 -31.04 73.44
C ILE A 65 -17.88 -29.64 73.20
N LEU A 66 -17.56 -28.88 74.26
CA LEU A 66 -16.93 -27.55 74.16
C LEU A 66 -15.52 -27.65 73.55
N PHE A 67 -14.74 -28.66 73.93
CA PHE A 67 -13.41 -28.90 73.35
C PHE A 67 -13.51 -29.29 71.86
N ALA A 68 -14.39 -30.23 71.52
CA ALA A 68 -14.59 -30.67 70.13
C ALA A 68 -15.08 -29.53 69.23
N THR A 69 -16.10 -28.78 69.66
CA THR A 69 -16.64 -27.65 68.89
C THR A 69 -15.62 -26.52 68.74
N THR A 70 -14.85 -26.17 69.78
CA THR A 70 -13.80 -25.14 69.66
C THR A 70 -12.60 -25.60 68.82
N ALA A 71 -12.23 -26.89 68.86
CA ALA A 71 -11.21 -27.45 67.98
C ALA A 71 -11.67 -27.48 66.51
N GLN A 72 -12.90 -27.91 66.24
CA GLN A 72 -13.50 -27.88 64.90
C GLN A 72 -13.64 -26.45 64.36
N TYR A 73 -14.07 -25.50 65.21
CA TYR A 73 -14.19 -24.09 64.84
C TYR A 73 -12.82 -23.46 64.50
N ARG A 74 -11.77 -23.75 65.28
CA ARG A 74 -10.39 -23.35 64.95
C ARG A 74 -9.90 -23.99 63.66
N GLY A 75 -10.21 -25.27 63.43
CA GLY A 75 -9.91 -25.97 62.18
C GLY A 75 -10.56 -25.29 60.96
N ALA A 76 -11.86 -24.95 61.06
CA ALA A 76 -12.60 -24.24 60.01
C ALA A 76 -12.06 -22.83 59.75
N LEU A 77 -11.69 -22.09 60.80
CA LEU A 77 -11.02 -20.79 60.65
C LEU A 77 -9.67 -20.92 59.94
N HIS A 78 -8.86 -21.92 60.28
CA HIS A 78 -7.57 -22.14 59.62
C HIS A 78 -7.70 -22.56 58.16
N THR A 79 -8.65 -23.44 57.80
CA THR A 79 -8.87 -23.81 56.38
C THR A 79 -9.41 -22.64 55.58
N GLN A 80 -10.33 -21.84 56.14
CA GLN A 80 -10.84 -20.63 55.49
C GLN A 80 -9.75 -19.56 55.30
N ALA A 81 -8.93 -19.31 56.33
CA ALA A 81 -7.80 -18.39 56.24
C ALA A 81 -6.77 -18.85 55.20
N THR A 82 -6.50 -20.16 55.12
CA THR A 82 -5.57 -20.72 54.12
C THR A 82 -6.13 -20.59 52.70
N ALA A 83 -7.43 -20.82 52.50
CA ALA A 83 -8.08 -20.63 51.20
C ALA A 83 -8.03 -19.16 50.74
N ILE A 84 -8.25 -18.21 51.65
CA ILE A 84 -8.14 -16.76 51.38
C ILE A 84 -6.68 -16.36 51.08
N ALA A 85 -5.71 -16.89 51.82
CA ALA A 85 -4.29 -16.63 51.57
C ALA A 85 -3.85 -17.14 50.19
N LEU A 86 -4.26 -18.37 49.83
CA LEU A 86 -3.98 -18.96 48.51
C LEU A 86 -4.63 -18.16 47.37
N SER A 87 -5.91 -17.78 47.48
CA SER A 87 -6.57 -16.98 46.44
C SER A 87 -5.96 -15.58 46.31
N THR A 88 -5.50 -14.98 47.41
CA THR A 88 -4.80 -13.68 47.40
C THR A 88 -3.43 -13.75 46.73
N VAL A 89 -2.65 -14.82 46.98
CA VAL A 89 -1.38 -15.07 46.29
C VAL A 89 -1.63 -15.33 44.80
N GLN A 90 -2.62 -16.16 44.47
CA GLN A 90 -2.97 -16.48 43.09
C GLN A 90 -3.41 -15.23 42.32
N ALA A 91 -4.24 -14.36 42.92
CA ALA A 91 -4.64 -13.09 42.33
C ALA A 91 -3.46 -12.14 42.09
N ARG A 92 -2.50 -12.05 43.04
CA ARG A 92 -1.27 -11.26 42.86
C ARG A 92 -0.39 -11.80 41.73
N ASN A 93 -0.23 -13.12 41.65
CA ASN A 93 0.56 -13.75 40.59
C ASN A 93 -0.09 -13.51 39.21
N THR A 94 -1.42 -13.58 39.10
CA THR A 94 -2.15 -13.25 37.86
C THR A 94 -1.99 -11.77 37.50
N ALA A 95 -2.10 -10.84 38.46
CA ALA A 95 -1.90 -9.42 38.23
C ALA A 95 -0.47 -9.12 37.72
N GLN A 96 0.55 -9.65 38.39
CA GLN A 96 1.95 -9.51 37.94
C GLN A 96 2.20 -10.13 36.56
N ALA A 97 1.55 -11.24 36.23
CA ALA A 97 1.62 -11.83 34.89
C ALA A 97 0.93 -10.94 33.83
N GLN A 98 -0.18 -10.27 34.16
CA GLN A 98 -0.84 -9.30 33.29
C GLN A 98 0.00 -8.04 33.10
N ASP A 99 0.57 -7.48 34.18
CA ASP A 99 1.47 -6.33 34.12
C ASP A 99 2.70 -6.62 33.24
N GLN A 100 3.33 -7.78 33.42
CA GLN A 100 4.47 -8.21 32.60
C GLN A 100 4.06 -8.48 31.15
N ALA A 101 2.89 -9.05 30.89
CA ALA A 101 2.38 -9.25 29.54
C ALA A 101 2.10 -7.90 28.84
N THR A 102 1.54 -6.92 29.54
CA THR A 102 1.31 -5.56 29.04
C THR A 102 2.61 -4.82 28.79
N ALA A 103 3.60 -4.92 29.69
CA ALA A 103 4.93 -4.36 29.50
C ALA A 103 5.66 -4.98 28.29
N ASN A 104 5.59 -6.30 28.12
CA ASN A 104 6.15 -7.00 26.97
C ASN A 104 5.45 -6.58 25.66
N ALA A 105 4.13 -6.43 25.67
CA ALA A 105 3.36 -5.98 24.51
C ALA A 105 3.71 -4.53 24.13
N PHE A 106 3.85 -3.63 25.10
CA PHE A 106 4.24 -2.25 24.86
C PHE A 106 5.69 -2.12 24.36
N ALA A 107 6.63 -2.90 24.92
CA ALA A 107 7.99 -2.99 24.42
C ALA A 107 8.03 -3.48 22.97
N THR A 108 7.27 -4.55 22.66
CA THR A 108 7.16 -5.11 21.29
C THR A 108 6.54 -4.11 20.31
N ALA A 109 5.49 -3.37 20.73
CA ALA A 109 4.89 -2.32 19.92
C ALA A 109 5.90 -1.21 19.61
N ASN A 110 6.65 -0.74 20.60
CA ASN A 110 7.69 0.27 20.40
C ASN A 110 8.81 -0.22 19.47
N THR A 111 9.32 -1.44 19.63
CA THR A 111 10.32 -1.98 18.69
C THR A 111 9.80 -2.08 17.26
N ASN A 112 8.51 -2.42 17.08
CA ASN A 112 7.88 -2.48 15.76
C ASN A 112 7.67 -1.07 15.15
N ILE A 113 7.40 -0.05 15.97
CA ILE A 113 7.32 1.35 15.53
C ILE A 113 8.70 1.86 15.09
N TYR A 114 9.76 1.64 15.88
CA TYR A 114 11.12 2.04 15.50
C TYR A 114 11.64 1.28 14.28
N ALA A 115 11.35 -0.03 14.18
CA ALA A 115 11.73 -0.83 13.01
C ALA A 115 11.02 -0.36 11.73
N SER A 116 9.71 -0.10 11.79
CA SER A 116 8.95 0.37 10.63
C SER A 116 9.32 1.80 10.22
N ALA A 117 9.55 2.71 11.16
CA ALA A 117 10.08 4.06 10.87
C ALA A 117 11.48 4.01 10.23
N THR A 118 12.37 3.13 10.71
CA THR A 118 13.71 2.94 10.14
C THR A 118 13.63 2.37 8.71
N ALA A 119 12.79 1.35 8.50
CA ALA A 119 12.57 0.76 7.18
C ALA A 119 11.98 1.78 6.18
N GLN A 120 11.01 2.60 6.62
CA GLN A 120 10.44 3.66 5.81
C GLN A 120 11.48 4.74 5.46
N SER A 121 12.31 5.17 6.42
CA SER A 121 13.41 6.10 6.14
C SER A 121 14.43 5.54 5.14
N GLY A 122 14.77 4.25 5.23
CA GLY A 122 15.65 3.57 4.29
C GLY A 122 15.04 3.46 2.88
N ALA A 123 13.75 3.14 2.79
CA ALA A 123 13.01 3.13 1.53
C ALA A 123 12.95 4.52 0.89
N THR A 124 12.67 5.57 1.65
CA THR A 124 12.67 6.97 1.16
C THR A 124 14.05 7.38 0.66
N ALA A 125 15.13 7.13 1.42
CA ALA A 125 16.49 7.44 0.99
C ALA A 125 16.88 6.70 -0.30
N THR A 126 16.46 5.43 -0.44
CA THR A 126 16.69 4.62 -1.65
C THR A 126 15.91 5.18 -2.86
N ALA A 127 14.65 5.60 -2.66
CA ALA A 127 13.85 6.23 -3.70
C ALA A 127 14.46 7.57 -4.15
N THR A 128 14.89 8.42 -3.21
CA THR A 128 15.58 9.69 -3.51
C THR A 128 16.85 9.46 -4.31
N ALA A 129 17.75 8.58 -3.85
CA ALA A 129 18.99 8.26 -4.56
C ALA A 129 18.74 7.68 -5.97
N THR A 130 17.63 6.96 -6.18
CA THR A 130 17.21 6.46 -7.49
C THR A 130 16.75 7.60 -8.41
N VAL A 131 15.97 8.55 -7.88
CA VAL A 131 15.55 9.77 -8.61
C VAL A 131 16.75 10.64 -8.95
N ASP A 132 17.64 10.91 -8.00
CA ASP A 132 18.86 11.72 -8.22
C ASP A 132 19.74 11.10 -9.32
N SER A 133 19.91 9.77 -9.30
CA SER A 133 20.67 9.04 -10.32
C SER A 133 20.02 9.11 -11.70
N ALA A 134 18.68 9.02 -11.77
CA ALA A 134 17.93 9.19 -13.00
C ALA A 134 18.04 10.63 -13.53
N THR A 135 17.89 11.64 -12.66
CA THR A 135 18.05 13.07 -13.02
C THR A 135 19.46 13.38 -13.52
N ALA A 136 20.50 12.87 -12.86
CA ALA A 136 21.89 13.02 -13.32
C ALA A 136 22.13 12.35 -14.69
N THR A 137 21.51 11.20 -14.93
CA THR A 137 21.57 10.49 -16.23
C THR A 137 20.85 11.29 -17.32
N THR A 138 19.65 11.81 -17.06
CA THR A 138 18.88 12.67 -17.98
C THR A 138 19.62 13.97 -18.29
N ALA A 139 20.27 14.59 -17.29
CA ALA A 139 21.10 15.79 -17.50
C ALA A 139 22.33 15.49 -18.36
N ALA A 140 23.02 14.37 -18.10
CA ALA A 140 24.16 13.92 -18.91
C ALA A 140 23.76 13.65 -20.36
N LEU A 141 22.59 13.06 -20.60
CA LEU A 141 22.09 12.80 -21.95
C LEU A 141 21.51 14.06 -22.60
N GLY A 142 21.06 15.05 -21.82
CA GLY A 142 20.76 16.40 -22.32
C GLY A 142 21.96 17.07 -23.01
N SER A 143 23.18 16.90 -22.47
CA SER A 143 24.39 17.50 -23.07
C SER A 143 24.72 16.95 -24.46
N VAL A 144 24.21 15.76 -24.82
CA VAL A 144 24.40 15.17 -26.16
C VAL A 144 23.65 15.98 -27.22
N LEU A 145 22.45 16.48 -26.92
CA LEU A 145 21.73 17.39 -27.82
C LEU A 145 22.53 18.69 -28.01
N THR A 146 22.98 19.33 -26.92
CA THR A 146 23.78 20.57 -26.98
C THR A 146 25.08 20.42 -27.76
N GLN A 147 25.76 19.27 -27.64
CA GLN A 147 26.95 18.96 -28.43
C GLN A 147 26.60 18.80 -29.91
N ALA A 148 25.52 18.08 -30.22
CA ALA A 148 25.09 17.79 -31.58
C ALA A 148 24.52 19.02 -32.34
N THR A 149 24.00 20.03 -31.63
CA THR A 149 23.48 21.29 -32.21
C THR A 149 24.45 22.48 -32.10
N SER A 150 25.68 22.26 -31.64
CA SER A 150 26.68 23.32 -31.39
C SER A 150 27.31 23.96 -32.65
N GLY A 151 27.09 23.35 -33.83
CA GLY A 151 27.65 23.81 -35.10
C GLY A 151 26.69 24.65 -35.94
N THR A 152 27.12 25.01 -37.15
CA THR A 152 26.23 25.61 -38.16
C THR A 152 25.15 24.62 -38.59
N THR A 153 23.92 25.11 -38.76
CA THR A 153 22.83 24.36 -39.38
C THR A 153 23.17 23.96 -40.82
N ALA A 154 22.93 22.69 -41.15
CA ALA A 154 22.95 22.15 -42.51
C ALA A 154 21.59 22.33 -43.22
N LEU A 155 20.52 22.46 -42.45
CA LEU A 155 19.19 22.89 -42.85
C LEU A 155 18.67 23.82 -41.75
N ASP A 156 18.16 24.98 -42.15
CA ASP A 156 17.47 25.94 -41.29
C ASP A 156 16.28 26.47 -42.08
N ASP A 157 15.07 26.08 -41.68
CA ASP A 157 13.85 26.28 -42.46
C ASP A 157 12.69 26.68 -41.53
N PRO A 158 12.11 27.88 -41.68
CA PRO A 158 11.01 28.32 -40.83
C PRO A 158 9.73 27.48 -41.02
N LEU A 159 9.63 26.73 -42.13
CA LEU A 159 8.43 26.03 -42.59
C LEU A 159 7.24 26.96 -42.88
N SER A 160 7.49 28.24 -43.18
CA SER A 160 6.46 29.21 -43.58
C SER A 160 6.14 29.21 -45.09
N GLY A 161 6.77 28.34 -45.87
CA GLY A 161 6.59 28.21 -47.31
C GLY A 161 7.71 27.41 -47.98
N ASN A 162 7.43 26.75 -49.11
CA ASN A 162 8.39 25.91 -49.85
C ASN A 162 9.42 26.73 -50.67
N THR A 163 9.90 27.85 -50.13
CA THR A 163 10.83 28.77 -50.81
C THR A 163 12.30 28.40 -50.61
N GLY A 164 12.60 27.44 -49.73
CA GLY A 164 13.94 26.90 -49.50
C GLY A 164 14.33 25.80 -50.50
N ASN A 165 15.60 25.40 -50.49
CA ASN A 165 16.11 24.34 -51.37
C ASN A 165 15.66 22.91 -50.98
N ASN A 166 14.95 22.77 -49.85
CA ASN A 166 14.65 21.48 -49.20
C ASN A 166 13.56 20.66 -49.92
N LYS A 167 12.72 21.31 -50.72
CA LYS A 167 11.61 20.72 -51.49
C LYS A 167 10.70 19.86 -50.61
N TRP A 168 9.96 20.52 -49.72
CA TRP A 168 8.96 19.84 -48.91
C TRP A 168 7.79 19.35 -49.79
N ASP A 169 7.19 18.21 -49.44
CA ASP A 169 6.01 17.68 -50.12
C ASP A 169 4.82 18.67 -50.08
N GLU A 170 4.10 18.83 -51.19
CA GLU A 170 2.86 19.61 -51.23
C GLU A 170 1.75 18.79 -51.90
N THR A 171 0.69 18.47 -51.14
CA THR A 171 -0.35 17.48 -51.52
C THR A 171 -1.77 17.98 -51.18
N ASN A 172 -2.02 19.25 -51.46
CA ASN A 172 -3.28 19.96 -51.25
C ASN A 172 -4.51 19.19 -51.81
N GLY A 173 -5.55 19.02 -50.99
CA GLY A 173 -6.84 18.47 -51.41
C GLY A 173 -6.90 16.93 -51.49
N SER A 174 -5.91 16.21 -50.97
CA SER A 174 -5.90 14.74 -50.94
C SER A 174 -6.82 14.18 -49.83
N VAL A 175 -7.71 13.25 -50.21
CA VAL A 175 -8.79 12.70 -49.37
C VAL A 175 -8.29 11.90 -48.16
N SER A 176 -7.07 11.34 -48.19
CA SER A 176 -6.51 10.58 -47.05
C SER A 176 -5.67 11.43 -46.10
N GLY A 177 -5.26 12.63 -46.53
CA GLY A 177 -4.29 13.47 -45.83
C GLY A 177 -3.54 14.39 -46.79
N GLU A 178 -3.03 15.51 -46.29
CA GLU A 178 -2.36 16.55 -47.07
C GLU A 178 -1.16 17.17 -46.34
N CYS A 179 -0.20 17.63 -47.12
CA CYS A 179 0.95 18.46 -46.75
C CYS A 179 0.73 19.83 -47.39
N VAL A 180 0.64 20.92 -46.61
CA VAL A 180 0.32 22.25 -47.15
C VAL A 180 0.92 23.38 -46.31
N PHE A 181 1.54 24.36 -46.97
CA PHE A 181 1.96 25.60 -46.32
C PHE A 181 0.76 26.56 -46.23
N THR A 182 0.44 27.02 -45.02
CA THR A 182 -0.67 27.95 -44.78
C THR A 182 -0.41 28.83 -43.57
N GLY A 183 -0.87 30.09 -43.61
CA GLY A 183 -0.53 31.09 -42.60
C GLY A 183 0.98 31.34 -42.53
N THR A 184 1.60 30.87 -41.45
CA THR A 184 3.05 30.98 -41.19
C THR A 184 3.70 29.62 -40.88
N ALA A 185 3.02 28.51 -41.16
CA ALA A 185 3.44 27.17 -40.77
C ALA A 185 3.17 26.13 -41.87
N TYR A 186 3.73 24.95 -41.68
CA TYR A 186 3.51 23.78 -42.54
C TYR A 186 2.53 22.84 -41.84
N HIS A 187 1.35 22.69 -42.41
CA HIS A 187 0.27 21.89 -41.87
C HIS A 187 0.31 20.49 -42.49
N VAL A 188 0.33 19.49 -41.62
CA VAL A 188 0.20 18.08 -41.99
C VAL A 188 -1.11 17.56 -41.45
N ARG A 189 -1.91 16.94 -42.32
CA ARG A 189 -3.21 16.35 -41.96
C ARG A 189 -3.24 14.89 -42.32
N ALA A 190 -3.65 14.04 -41.37
CA ALA A 190 -4.13 12.69 -41.64
C ALA A 190 -5.65 12.69 -41.49
N ALA A 191 -6.38 12.31 -42.54
CA ALA A 191 -7.85 12.39 -42.61
C ALA A 191 -8.53 11.01 -42.72
N ARG A 192 -7.76 9.94 -42.52
CA ARG A 192 -8.19 8.55 -42.68
C ARG A 192 -7.75 7.72 -41.47
N GLN A 193 -8.71 7.05 -40.83
CA GLN A 193 -8.42 6.16 -39.71
C GLN A 193 -7.43 5.05 -40.08
N GLY A 194 -6.42 4.86 -39.24
CA GLY A 194 -5.36 3.86 -39.42
C GLY A 194 -4.27 4.28 -40.41
N PHE A 195 -4.19 5.56 -40.75
CA PHE A 195 -3.22 6.13 -41.68
C PHE A 195 -2.44 7.27 -41.01
N PHE A 196 -1.21 7.47 -41.45
CA PHE A 196 -0.39 8.64 -41.12
C PHE A 196 -0.03 9.33 -42.43
N GLN A 197 -0.03 10.65 -42.43
CA GLN A 197 0.44 11.44 -43.56
C GLN A 197 1.90 11.83 -43.29
N PRO A 198 2.89 11.21 -43.97
CA PRO A 198 4.25 11.72 -43.98
C PRO A 198 4.34 12.89 -44.97
N CYS A 199 5.23 13.82 -44.65
CA CYS A 199 5.56 14.96 -45.51
C CYS A 199 7.07 15.19 -45.42
N LEU A 200 7.81 14.82 -46.46
CA LEU A 200 9.27 14.78 -46.49
C LEU A 200 9.87 16.06 -47.08
N ALA A 201 11.13 16.34 -46.73
CA ALA A 201 11.99 17.24 -47.48
C ALA A 201 12.69 16.43 -48.58
N GLU A 202 12.15 16.42 -49.80
CA GLU A 202 12.58 15.56 -50.91
C GLU A 202 14.03 15.78 -51.37
N ALA A 203 14.59 16.98 -51.14
CA ALA A 203 15.99 17.27 -51.43
C ALA A 203 16.97 16.95 -50.27
N SER A 204 16.47 16.42 -49.14
CA SER A 204 17.30 16.09 -47.98
C SER A 204 17.89 14.67 -48.04
N ASN A 205 19.10 14.48 -47.50
CA ASN A 205 19.66 13.16 -47.23
C ASN A 205 20.74 13.25 -46.14
N PHE A 206 20.42 12.76 -44.94
CA PHE A 206 21.29 12.84 -43.77
C PHE A 206 21.56 11.46 -43.17
N SER A 207 22.77 11.26 -42.64
CA SER A 207 23.22 10.00 -42.00
C SER A 207 23.42 10.16 -40.50
N ASN A 208 24.44 10.94 -40.10
CA ASN A 208 24.72 11.34 -38.73
C ASN A 208 24.31 12.81 -38.53
N PHE A 209 23.26 13.05 -37.73
CA PHE A 209 22.66 14.37 -37.60
C PHE A 209 21.89 14.56 -36.29
N ALA A 210 21.73 15.82 -35.88
CA ALA A 210 20.61 16.25 -35.05
C ALA A 210 19.53 16.83 -35.96
N PHE A 211 18.27 16.47 -35.77
CA PHE A 211 17.10 17.09 -36.41
C PHE A 211 16.12 17.54 -35.32
N GLN A 212 15.69 18.79 -35.38
CA GLN A 212 14.74 19.42 -34.47
C GLN A 212 13.61 20.10 -35.26
N VAL A 213 12.41 20.11 -34.71
CA VAL A 213 11.27 20.91 -35.21
C VAL A 213 10.36 21.32 -34.05
N SER A 214 9.70 22.47 -34.17
CA SER A 214 8.58 22.84 -33.29
C SER A 214 7.26 22.39 -33.91
N MET A 215 6.43 21.69 -33.15
CA MET A 215 5.14 21.17 -33.60
C MET A 215 4.01 21.48 -32.61
N THR A 216 2.79 21.66 -33.10
CA THR A 216 1.59 21.77 -32.28
C THR A 216 0.51 20.86 -32.85
N ILE A 217 -0.12 20.03 -32.01
CA ILE A 217 -1.27 19.22 -32.43
C ILE A 217 -2.52 20.09 -32.39
N ASP A 218 -3.05 20.40 -33.56
CA ASP A 218 -4.15 21.34 -33.80
C ASP A 218 -5.52 20.71 -33.58
N SER A 219 -5.65 19.47 -34.05
CA SER A 219 -6.82 18.61 -33.82
C SER A 219 -6.40 17.14 -33.87
N GLY A 220 -7.26 16.24 -33.38
CA GLY A 220 -6.95 14.82 -33.32
C GLY A 220 -5.99 14.47 -32.19
N ASN A 221 -4.99 13.60 -32.43
CA ASN A 221 -4.25 12.95 -31.34
C ASN A 221 -2.72 12.89 -31.43
N GLN A 222 -2.10 12.79 -32.61
CA GLN A 222 -0.71 12.33 -32.74
C GLN A 222 0.08 13.02 -33.86
N GLY A 223 1.32 13.41 -33.56
CA GLY A 223 2.24 14.06 -34.51
C GLY A 223 3.70 13.79 -34.19
N GLY A 224 4.58 13.89 -35.20
CA GLY A 224 5.99 13.56 -35.03
C GLY A 224 6.89 13.90 -36.21
N ILE A 225 8.14 13.43 -36.11
CA ILE A 225 9.19 13.58 -37.11
C ILE A 225 9.56 12.25 -37.77
N VAL A 226 9.72 12.30 -39.09
CA VAL A 226 10.19 11.20 -39.93
C VAL A 226 11.68 11.39 -40.19
N PHE A 227 12.49 10.33 -40.10
CA PHE A 227 13.93 10.44 -40.34
C PHE A 227 14.56 9.17 -40.94
N ARG A 228 15.70 9.37 -41.63
CA ARG A 228 16.39 8.38 -42.48
C ARG A 228 15.42 7.69 -43.47
N ALA A 229 14.51 8.46 -44.05
CA ALA A 229 13.49 7.95 -44.96
C ALA A 229 14.05 7.63 -46.36
N ASN A 230 13.71 6.46 -46.86
CA ASN A 230 14.11 5.92 -48.15
C ASN A 230 12.87 5.49 -48.95
N SER A 231 12.47 6.33 -49.90
CA SER A 231 11.31 6.14 -50.76
C SER A 231 11.40 4.91 -51.67
N ALA A 232 12.59 4.40 -51.98
CA ALA A 232 12.75 3.23 -52.85
C ALA A 232 12.32 1.91 -52.17
N ASN A 233 12.45 1.84 -50.84
CA ASN A 233 12.16 0.65 -50.04
C ASN A 233 10.95 0.83 -49.11
N ASN A 234 10.22 1.95 -49.21
CA ASN A 234 9.16 2.34 -48.27
C ASN A 234 9.58 2.13 -46.80
N ALA A 235 10.72 2.71 -46.43
CA ALA A 235 11.37 2.48 -45.15
C ALA A 235 11.83 3.79 -44.50
N PHE A 236 11.54 3.97 -43.21
CA PHE A 236 11.86 5.18 -42.42
C PHE A 236 11.69 4.88 -40.93
N TYR A 237 12.25 5.74 -40.08
CA TYR A 237 11.84 5.83 -38.67
C TYR A 237 10.84 6.97 -38.49
N LEU A 238 9.90 6.79 -37.56
CA LEU A 238 8.92 7.80 -37.14
C LEU A 238 8.97 7.92 -35.61
N PHE A 239 9.46 9.05 -35.12
CA PHE A 239 9.39 9.44 -33.71
C PHE A 239 8.22 10.38 -33.52
N TYR A 240 7.22 9.99 -32.73
CA TYR A 240 6.00 10.76 -32.54
C TYR A 240 5.54 10.78 -31.09
N ILE A 241 4.74 11.79 -30.77
CA ILE A 241 4.11 12.00 -29.47
C ILE A 241 2.57 12.03 -29.62
N ASP A 242 1.88 11.90 -28.50
CA ASP A 242 0.44 12.18 -28.41
C ASP A 242 0.09 13.21 -27.32
N ILE A 243 -1.15 13.71 -27.39
CA ILE A 243 -1.70 14.71 -26.49
C ILE A 243 -1.82 14.26 -25.01
N VAL A 244 -1.47 13.02 -24.66
CA VAL A 244 -1.42 12.53 -23.26
C VAL A 244 0.01 12.28 -22.77
N GLY A 245 1.03 12.72 -23.52
CA GLY A 245 2.43 12.68 -23.08
C GLY A 245 3.10 11.33 -23.29
N ARG A 246 2.52 10.47 -24.15
CA ARG A 246 3.15 9.25 -24.63
C ARG A 246 4.02 9.55 -25.84
N TYR A 247 5.09 8.79 -26.01
CA TYR A 247 5.89 8.75 -27.23
C TYR A 247 5.95 7.33 -27.80
N SER A 248 6.28 7.23 -29.10
CA SER A 248 6.82 6.02 -29.72
C SER A 248 7.93 6.36 -30.72
N LEU A 249 8.89 5.45 -30.88
CA LEU A 249 9.77 5.37 -32.04
C LEU A 249 9.45 4.09 -32.78
N ASP A 250 8.91 4.23 -33.98
CA ASP A 250 8.51 3.12 -34.84
C ASP A 250 9.41 3.04 -36.08
N LEU A 251 9.77 1.82 -36.48
CA LEU A 251 10.46 1.51 -37.73
C LEU A 251 9.47 0.94 -38.75
N TYR A 252 9.43 1.55 -39.93
CA TYR A 252 8.73 1.03 -41.10
C TYR A 252 9.75 0.52 -42.12
N LYS A 253 9.45 -0.61 -42.76
CA LYS A 253 10.28 -1.22 -43.81
C LYS A 253 9.41 -1.94 -44.84
N ASN A 254 9.78 -1.87 -46.12
CA ASN A 254 9.25 -2.70 -47.20
C ASN A 254 7.70 -2.69 -47.29
N GLY A 255 7.05 -1.57 -46.92
CA GLY A 255 5.58 -1.48 -46.86
C GLY A 255 4.89 -2.38 -45.83
N SER A 256 5.63 -2.94 -44.87
CA SER A 256 5.10 -3.76 -43.78
C SER A 256 4.55 -2.90 -42.63
N GLN A 257 3.82 -3.52 -41.70
CA GLN A 257 3.38 -2.87 -40.45
C GLN A 257 4.58 -2.34 -39.63
N ALA A 258 4.31 -1.30 -38.85
CA ALA A 258 5.30 -0.68 -37.96
C ALA A 258 5.88 -1.68 -36.95
N THR A 259 7.18 -1.59 -36.71
CA THR A 259 7.85 -2.22 -35.57
C THR A 259 8.22 -1.16 -34.55
N THR A 260 7.48 -1.06 -33.44
CA THR A 260 7.83 -0.17 -32.33
C THR A 260 9.14 -0.61 -31.68
N LEU A 261 10.15 0.27 -31.72
CA LEU A 261 11.47 0.07 -31.13
C LEU A 261 11.51 0.51 -29.66
N SER A 262 10.75 1.55 -29.30
CA SER A 262 10.57 2.02 -27.93
C SER A 262 9.31 2.87 -27.83
N SER A 263 8.58 2.75 -26.72
CA SER A 263 7.46 3.62 -26.38
C SER A 263 7.33 3.76 -24.87
N GLY A 264 6.65 4.82 -24.42
CA GLY A 264 6.45 5.11 -23.00
C GLY A 264 5.83 6.48 -22.78
N TYR A 265 5.72 6.91 -21.53
CA TYR A 265 5.31 8.26 -21.16
C TYR A 265 6.50 9.07 -20.68
N ASN A 266 6.53 10.38 -20.94
CA ASN A 266 7.58 11.26 -20.40
C ASN A 266 7.04 12.67 -20.11
N ALA A 267 7.32 13.19 -18.91
CA ALA A 267 6.86 14.50 -18.43
C ALA A 267 7.47 15.70 -19.19
N ALA A 268 8.51 15.48 -20.01
CA ALA A 268 9.05 16.46 -20.95
C ALA A 268 8.05 16.86 -22.05
N ILE A 269 7.06 16.02 -22.34
CA ILE A 269 6.07 16.23 -23.41
C ILE A 269 4.91 17.05 -22.84
N ALA A 270 4.69 18.24 -23.40
CA ALA A 270 3.55 19.08 -23.05
C ALA A 270 2.26 18.43 -23.59
N THR A 271 1.30 18.22 -22.69
CA THR A 271 0.05 17.50 -22.99
C THR A 271 -1.08 18.45 -23.39
N GLY A 272 -2.10 17.91 -24.06
CA GLY A 272 -3.25 18.65 -24.58
C GLY A 272 -3.13 19.04 -26.06
N ILE A 273 -4.27 19.40 -26.65
CA ILE A 273 -4.39 20.00 -27.99
C ILE A 273 -3.98 21.48 -27.90
N LYS A 274 -3.41 22.05 -28.97
CA LYS A 274 -2.86 23.41 -29.05
C LYS A 274 -1.70 23.71 -28.07
N HIS A 275 -1.10 22.69 -27.47
CA HIS A 275 0.17 22.80 -26.75
C HIS A 275 1.35 22.48 -27.70
N SER A 276 2.26 23.43 -27.84
CA SER A 276 3.44 23.28 -28.69
C SER A 276 4.51 22.42 -28.00
N ASN A 277 5.20 21.59 -28.79
CA ASN A 277 6.29 20.72 -28.38
C ASN A 277 7.44 20.85 -29.39
N GLN A 278 8.65 21.08 -28.90
CA GLN A 278 9.86 21.02 -29.71
C GLN A 278 10.42 19.59 -29.67
N LEU A 279 10.21 18.80 -30.73
CA LEU A 279 10.81 17.46 -30.84
C LEU A 279 12.22 17.55 -31.40
N ALA A 280 13.11 16.68 -30.94
CA ALA A 280 14.39 16.45 -31.60
C ALA A 280 14.84 14.99 -31.54
N VAL A 281 15.60 14.59 -32.55
CA VAL A 281 16.35 13.32 -32.60
C VAL A 281 17.82 13.61 -32.90
N VAL A 282 18.71 13.05 -32.09
CA VAL A 282 20.14 12.91 -32.43
C VAL A 282 20.34 11.49 -32.95
N ALA A 283 20.48 11.35 -34.27
CA ALA A 283 20.78 10.09 -34.95
C ALA A 283 22.29 10.01 -35.20
N TYR A 284 22.99 9.23 -34.39
CA TYR A 284 24.45 9.12 -34.45
C TYR A 284 24.89 7.66 -34.62
N ASN A 285 25.47 7.36 -35.79
CA ASN A 285 25.80 6.02 -36.25
C ASN A 285 24.56 5.10 -36.20
N SER A 286 24.49 4.17 -35.26
CA SER A 286 23.35 3.27 -35.03
C SER A 286 22.65 3.53 -33.69
N ILE A 287 22.80 4.72 -33.11
CA ILE A 287 22.16 5.13 -31.84
C ILE A 287 21.25 6.33 -32.10
N PHE A 288 20.05 6.28 -31.55
CA PHE A 288 19.10 7.39 -31.51
C PHE A 288 18.96 7.89 -30.07
N TYR A 289 19.03 9.20 -29.88
CA TYR A 289 18.63 9.87 -28.65
C TYR A 289 17.43 10.76 -28.96
N LEU A 290 16.34 10.60 -28.22
CA LEU A 290 15.06 11.28 -28.47
C LEU A 290 14.81 12.34 -27.40
N TYR A 291 14.27 13.49 -27.80
CA TYR A 291 14.04 14.65 -26.94
C TYR A 291 12.69 15.30 -27.23
N ALA A 292 12.08 15.88 -26.20
CA ALA A 292 11.00 16.86 -26.31
C ALA A 292 11.34 18.05 -25.42
N ASN A 293 11.08 19.27 -25.90
CA ASN A 293 11.26 20.51 -25.15
C ASN A 293 12.67 20.64 -24.53
N GLN A 294 13.68 20.25 -25.32
CA GLN A 294 15.11 20.19 -24.95
C GLN A 294 15.47 19.17 -23.84
N GLN A 295 14.50 18.42 -23.32
CA GLN A 295 14.71 17.38 -22.31
C GLN A 295 14.81 15.99 -22.95
N PHE A 296 15.67 15.14 -22.39
CA PHE A 296 15.91 13.78 -22.86
C PHE A 296 14.75 12.85 -22.51
N ILE A 297 14.28 12.07 -23.50
CA ILE A 297 13.21 11.08 -23.35
C ILE A 297 13.77 9.68 -23.16
N THR A 298 14.54 9.20 -24.14
CA THR A 298 15.06 7.83 -24.23
C THR A 298 16.17 7.74 -25.27
N SER A 299 16.94 6.65 -25.22
CA SER A 299 17.95 6.33 -26.23
C SER A 299 17.98 4.84 -26.51
N LEU A 300 18.13 4.46 -27.77
CA LEU A 300 18.24 3.06 -28.20
C LEU A 300 19.19 2.89 -29.38
N ALA A 301 19.65 1.66 -29.58
CA ALA A 301 20.49 1.29 -30.71
C ALA A 301 19.72 0.44 -31.71
N ASP A 302 19.71 0.87 -32.97
CA ASP A 302 19.24 0.10 -34.12
C ASP A 302 19.99 0.56 -35.38
N SER A 303 20.40 -0.39 -36.22
CA SER A 303 21.18 -0.17 -37.44
C SER A 303 20.35 -0.37 -38.72
N SER A 304 19.02 -0.35 -38.61
CA SER A 304 18.10 -0.75 -39.67
C SER A 304 18.15 0.11 -40.93
N LEU A 305 18.41 1.42 -40.77
CA LEU A 305 18.57 2.41 -41.84
C LEU A 305 19.72 3.35 -41.43
N SER A 306 20.68 3.59 -42.31
CA SER A 306 21.90 4.37 -42.02
C SER A 306 21.83 5.83 -42.47
N ALA A 307 21.02 6.13 -43.48
CA ALA A 307 20.82 7.47 -44.03
C ALA A 307 19.46 7.58 -44.74
N GLY A 308 19.00 8.82 -44.96
CA GLY A 308 17.85 9.11 -45.82
C GLY A 308 17.30 10.52 -45.59
N LYS A 309 16.13 10.81 -46.16
CA LYS A 309 15.40 12.07 -46.00
C LYS A 309 14.95 12.29 -44.56
N ILE A 310 14.70 13.55 -44.21
CA ILE A 310 13.92 13.95 -43.02
C ILE A 310 12.53 14.42 -43.45
N GLY A 311 11.61 14.48 -42.49
CA GLY A 311 10.23 14.90 -42.70
C GLY A 311 9.45 15.06 -41.41
N VAL A 312 8.17 15.38 -41.54
CA VAL A 312 7.19 15.51 -40.46
C VAL A 312 5.97 14.66 -40.75
N ALA A 313 5.16 14.33 -39.74
CA ALA A 313 3.96 13.52 -39.92
C ALA A 313 2.83 13.83 -38.90
N ALA A 314 1.59 13.69 -39.37
CA ALA A 314 0.39 13.56 -38.53
C ALA A 314 -0.14 12.12 -38.61
N LEU A 315 -0.71 11.60 -37.51
CA LEU A 315 -1.22 10.23 -37.43
C LEU A 315 -2.70 10.20 -37.00
N ASP A 316 -3.58 9.65 -37.84
CA ASP A 316 -4.98 9.37 -37.49
C ASP A 316 -5.12 7.91 -37.04
N PHE A 317 -5.18 7.71 -35.73
CA PHE A 317 -5.50 6.40 -35.13
C PHE A 317 -7.01 6.14 -35.02
N LYS A 318 -7.81 7.20 -34.83
CA LYS A 318 -9.27 7.19 -34.56
C LYS A 318 -9.99 8.49 -34.90
N ASN A 319 -9.26 9.58 -35.15
CA ASN A 319 -9.77 10.92 -35.34
C ASN A 319 -8.87 11.62 -36.37
N PRO A 320 -9.43 12.28 -37.40
CA PRO A 320 -8.67 13.16 -38.27
C PRO A 320 -7.79 14.10 -37.44
N THR A 321 -6.51 14.14 -37.79
CA THR A 321 -5.46 14.75 -36.98
C THR A 321 -4.70 15.76 -37.82
N GLU A 322 -4.64 17.00 -37.33
CA GLU A 322 -3.89 18.11 -37.93
C GLU A 322 -2.77 18.54 -37.00
N VAL A 323 -1.60 18.80 -37.56
CA VAL A 323 -0.41 19.21 -36.83
C VAL A 323 0.28 20.33 -37.62
N GLU A 324 0.46 21.49 -36.99
CA GLU A 324 1.30 22.57 -37.53
C GLU A 324 2.77 22.30 -37.15
N PHE A 325 3.69 22.58 -38.09
CA PHE A 325 5.13 22.49 -37.89
C PHE A 325 5.81 23.81 -38.28
N THR A 326 6.79 24.22 -37.47
CA THR A 326 7.62 25.43 -37.69
C THR A 326 9.08 25.15 -37.29
N ASN A 327 10.01 25.94 -37.82
CA ASN A 327 11.42 25.96 -37.40
C ASN A 327 12.10 24.57 -37.46
N ALA A 328 12.13 23.94 -38.63
CA ALA A 328 12.91 22.73 -38.86
C ALA A 328 14.40 23.07 -38.96
N GLN A 329 15.22 22.44 -38.13
CA GLN A 329 16.66 22.65 -38.09
C GLN A 329 17.41 21.30 -38.08
N VAL A 330 18.44 21.16 -38.91
CA VAL A 330 19.29 19.97 -38.98
C VAL A 330 20.77 20.36 -38.88
N TRP A 331 21.54 19.62 -38.11
CA TRP A 331 22.99 19.75 -37.97
C TRP A 331 23.67 18.46 -38.38
N ASN A 332 24.72 18.55 -39.22
CA ASN A 332 25.54 17.39 -39.57
C ASN A 332 26.53 17.07 -38.44
N ILE A 333 26.62 15.81 -38.03
CA ILE A 333 27.55 15.34 -37.00
C ILE A 333 28.63 14.49 -37.68
N SER A 334 29.91 14.85 -37.50
CA SER A 334 31.02 14.05 -38.04
C SER A 334 31.02 12.65 -37.41
N SER A 335 31.27 11.60 -38.20
CA SER A 335 31.47 10.24 -37.68
C SER A 335 32.71 10.07 -36.78
N SER A 336 33.56 11.10 -36.70
CA SER A 336 34.67 11.20 -35.74
C SER A 336 34.34 11.98 -34.46
N SER A 337 33.12 12.55 -34.34
CA SER A 337 32.70 13.30 -33.15
C SER A 337 32.52 12.37 -31.94
N THR A 338 33.04 12.76 -30.78
CA THR A 338 32.74 12.08 -29.51
C THR A 338 31.58 12.80 -28.82
N LEU A 339 30.36 12.27 -28.96
CA LEU A 339 29.20 12.71 -28.19
C LEU A 339 29.28 12.07 -26.79
N THR A 340 29.70 12.84 -25.80
CA THR A 340 29.95 12.35 -24.43
C THR A 340 28.83 12.83 -23.49
N PRO A 341 28.03 11.93 -22.91
CA PRO A 341 27.07 12.30 -21.87
C PRO A 341 27.80 12.91 -20.67
N THR A 342 27.61 14.21 -20.44
CA THR A 342 28.42 14.97 -19.48
C THR A 342 27.62 15.20 -18.21
N ALA A 343 27.87 14.38 -17.19
CA ALA A 343 27.18 14.49 -15.90
C ALA A 343 27.49 15.84 -15.22
N THR A 344 26.52 16.75 -15.28
CA THR A 344 26.53 17.95 -14.44
C THR A 344 26.22 17.50 -13.02
N GLN A 345 27.26 17.43 -12.17
CA GLN A 345 27.10 16.96 -10.80
C GLN A 345 26.12 17.88 -10.04
N PRO A 346 25.01 17.35 -9.48
CA PRO A 346 24.15 18.12 -8.60
C PRO A 346 24.95 18.63 -7.40
N SER A 347 24.80 19.91 -7.05
CA SER A 347 25.44 20.46 -5.85
C SER A 347 24.97 19.68 -4.63
N ALA A 348 25.91 19.09 -3.89
CA ALA A 348 25.58 18.13 -2.84
C ALA A 348 24.59 18.72 -1.83
N PRO A 349 23.48 18.03 -1.51
CA PRO A 349 22.49 18.55 -0.57
C PRO A 349 23.14 18.75 0.79
N THR A 350 22.97 19.94 1.37
CA THR A 350 23.55 20.25 2.68
C THR A 350 22.91 19.36 3.74
N ALA A 351 23.71 18.45 4.29
CA ALA A 351 23.28 17.47 5.27
C ALA A 351 22.80 18.17 6.56
N THR A 352 21.48 18.40 6.64
CA THR A 352 20.84 18.93 7.84
C THR A 352 20.87 17.86 8.91
N GLN A 353 21.68 18.08 9.95
CA GLN A 353 21.91 17.09 10.99
C GLN A 353 20.63 16.85 11.81
N THR A 354 20.08 15.64 11.73
CA THR A 354 18.95 15.22 12.57
C THR A 354 19.34 15.32 14.05
N PRO A 355 18.55 15.99 14.92
CA PRO A 355 18.84 16.07 16.34
C PRO A 355 18.95 14.69 16.99
N ALA A 356 20.03 14.46 17.75
CA ALA A 356 20.21 13.20 18.48
C ALA A 356 19.16 13.06 19.59
N ALA A 357 18.37 11.99 19.55
CA ALA A 357 17.36 11.71 20.57
C ALA A 357 18.03 11.37 21.91
N THR A 358 17.94 12.27 22.88
CA THR A 358 18.53 12.10 24.21
C THR A 358 17.73 11.09 25.02
N SER A 359 18.28 9.89 25.21
CA SER A 359 17.67 8.85 26.04
C SER A 359 17.86 9.15 27.53
N THR A 360 16.85 9.76 28.16
CA THR A 360 16.80 9.92 29.62
C THR A 360 16.22 8.66 30.27
N ALA A 361 17.09 7.82 30.85
CA ALA A 361 16.67 6.64 31.61
C ALA A 361 15.98 7.03 32.94
N PRO A 362 14.86 6.38 33.33
CA PRO A 362 14.25 6.60 34.65
C PRO A 362 15.14 6.08 35.78
N SER A 363 15.34 6.88 36.83
CA SER A 363 16.11 6.49 38.02
C SER A 363 15.32 5.53 38.93
N THR A 364 15.87 4.36 39.20
CA THR A 364 15.28 3.36 40.13
C THR A 364 15.46 3.77 41.59
N SER A 365 14.41 4.33 42.19
CA SER A 365 14.34 4.62 43.62
C SER A 365 14.14 3.35 44.45
N ASN A 366 15.23 2.67 44.81
CA ASN A 366 15.17 1.59 45.81
C ASN A 366 14.80 2.17 47.19
N ASN A 367 13.70 1.69 47.77
CA ASN A 367 13.33 1.96 49.16
C ASN A 367 12.61 0.74 49.75
N THR A 368 13.28 0.02 50.64
CA THR A 368 12.71 -1.00 51.54
C THR A 368 13.73 -1.39 52.62
N PRO A 369 13.31 -1.75 53.85
CA PRO A 369 12.03 -1.46 54.50
C PRO A 369 12.10 -0.20 55.40
#